data_AF-A0A3M8VJR8-F1
#
_entry.id   AF-A0A3M8VJR8-F1
#
_cell.length_a   1.000
_cell.length_b   1.000
_cell.length_c   1.000
_cell.angle_alpha   90.00
_cell.angle_beta   90.00
_cell.angle_gamma   90.00
#
_symmetry.space_group_name_H-M   'P 1'
#
loop_
_entity.id
_entity.type
_entity.pdbx_description
1 polymer ?
#
loop_
_entity_poly.entity_id
_entity_poly.type
_entity_poly.pdbx_seq_one_letter_code
_entity_poly.pdbx_strand_id
1 'polypeptide(L)'
;MSSSRLCRWIKGVGVSAAAAHATYWVWQAAEQGAGEAQQANPDGGIGAGFFEGVLGLIALVTLVPLLLWAGMRLLGERDNHLLVTMGWAMWLVLNTQMPDGSASRLETESFFAAFAVVGGFLALFRPTAPEE
;
A
#
# COMPACT_ATOMS: atom_id res chain seq x y z
N MET A 1 8.85 28.55 8.50
CA MET A 1 9.46 27.41 7.76
C MET A 1 9.12 26.02 8.33
N SER A 2 8.91 25.84 9.64
CA SER A 2 8.55 24.51 10.21
C SER A 2 7.13 24.03 9.83
N SER A 3 6.17 24.96 9.73
CA SER A 3 4.76 24.66 9.45
C SER A 3 4.53 23.97 8.09
N SER A 4 5.28 24.33 7.03
CA SER A 4 5.12 23.70 5.71
C SER A 4 5.65 22.26 5.66
N ARG A 5 6.79 22.00 6.32
CA ARG A 5 7.36 20.65 6.43
C ARG A 5 6.47 19.75 7.28
N LEU A 6 5.99 20.26 8.42
CA LEU A 6 5.06 19.51 9.27
C LEU A 6 3.76 19.19 8.54
N CYS A 7 3.17 20.15 7.82
CA CYS A 7 1.97 19.93 7.02
C CYS A 7 2.19 18.82 5.97
N ARG A 8 3.31 18.87 5.25
CA ARG A 8 3.64 17.85 4.24
C ARG A 8 3.93 16.48 4.84
N TRP A 9 4.58 16.42 6.00
CA TRP A 9 4.77 15.17 6.74
C TRP A 9 3.42 14.55 7.12
N ILE A 10 2.50 15.33 7.70
CA ILE A 10 1.15 14.86 8.05
C ILE A 10 0.40 14.34 6.81
N LYS A 11 0.47 15.04 5.67
CA LYS A 11 -0.11 14.58 4.41
C LYS A 11 0.47 13.23 3.99
N GLY A 12 1.80 13.07 4.05
CA GLY A 12 2.49 11.81 3.74
C GLY A 12 2.05 10.66 4.64
N VAL A 13 1.94 10.91 5.95
CA VAL A 13 1.43 9.93 6.93
C VAL A 13 -0.01 9.53 6.58
N GLY A 14 -0.90 10.51 6.37
CA GLY A 14 -2.30 10.25 6.08
C GLY A 14 -2.51 9.47 4.79
N VAL A 15 -1.83 9.85 3.70
CA VAL A 15 -1.91 9.15 2.42
C VAL A 15 -1.37 7.73 2.52
N SER A 16 -0.26 7.53 3.23
CA SER A 16 0.36 6.21 3.37
C SER A 16 -0.49 5.27 4.24
N ALA A 17 -1.07 5.77 5.33
CA ALA A 17 -2.03 5.03 6.14
C ALA A 17 -3.27 4.62 5.34
N ALA A 18 -3.84 5.55 4.57
CA ALA A 18 -5.01 5.29 3.73
C ALA A 18 -4.68 4.26 2.63
N ALA A 19 -3.50 4.38 1.99
CA ALA A 19 -3.06 3.45 0.97
C ALA A 19 -2.92 2.02 1.51
N ALA A 20 -2.32 1.86 2.71
CA ALA A 20 -2.18 0.56 3.36
C ALA A 20 -3.54 -0.09 3.67
N HIS A 21 -4.46 0.66 4.30
CA HIS A 21 -5.80 0.14 4.65
C HIS A 21 -6.62 -0.20 3.41
N ALA A 22 -6.62 0.65 2.40
CA ALA A 22 -7.36 0.39 1.16
C ALA A 22 -6.83 -0.86 0.45
N THR A 23 -5.50 -1.03 0.40
CA THR A 23 -4.89 -2.23 -0.20
C THR A 23 -5.23 -3.49 0.59
N TYR A 24 -5.22 -3.39 1.91
CA TYR A 24 -5.61 -4.49 2.79
C TYR A 24 -7.07 -4.91 2.62
N TRP A 25 -8.01 -3.96 2.52
CA TRP A 25 -9.41 -4.29 2.27
C TRP A 25 -9.62 -4.94 0.90
N VAL A 26 -8.93 -4.46 -0.13
CA VAL A 26 -8.97 -5.08 -1.46
C VAL A 26 -8.42 -6.51 -1.40
N TRP A 27 -7.32 -6.73 -0.68
CA TRP A 27 -6.75 -8.06 -0.46
C TRP A 27 -7.73 -8.99 0.25
N GLN A 28 -8.31 -8.55 1.37
CA GLN A 28 -9.29 -9.35 2.12
C GLN A 28 -10.53 -9.70 1.27
N ALA A 29 -11.03 -8.76 0.46
CA ALA A 29 -12.15 -9.01 -0.44
C ALA A 29 -11.78 -10.05 -1.52
N ALA A 30 -10.55 -10.00 -2.05
CA ALA A 30 -10.07 -10.97 -3.03
C ALA A 30 -9.93 -12.37 -2.42
N GLU A 31 -9.41 -12.49 -1.19
CA GLU A 31 -9.32 -13.78 -0.48
C GLU A 31 -10.69 -14.37 -0.18
N GLN A 32 -11.63 -13.55 0.30
CA GLN A 32 -13.01 -14.00 0.55
C GLN A 32 -13.66 -14.50 -0.74
N GLY A 33 -13.55 -13.74 -1.84
CA GLY A 33 -14.08 -14.15 -3.14
C GLY A 33 -13.45 -15.44 -3.67
N ALA A 34 -12.14 -15.62 -3.50
CA ALA A 34 -11.44 -16.85 -3.89
C ALA A 34 -11.92 -18.07 -3.06
N GLY A 35 -12.12 -17.88 -1.75
CA GLY A 35 -12.65 -18.92 -0.86
C GLY A 35 -14.08 -19.33 -1.22
N GLU A 36 -14.94 -18.36 -1.51
CA GLU A 36 -16.32 -18.60 -1.96
C GLU A 36 -16.35 -19.35 -3.32
N ALA A 37 -15.49 -18.97 -4.27
CA ALA A 37 -15.38 -19.63 -5.56
C ALA A 37 -14.92 -21.09 -5.43
N GLN A 38 -13.95 -21.35 -4.55
CA GLN A 38 -13.47 -22.71 -4.26
C GLN A 38 -14.54 -23.56 -3.56
N GLN A 39 -15.30 -22.96 -2.64
CA GLN A 39 -16.39 -23.66 -1.95
C GLN A 39 -17.56 -23.99 -2.90
N ALA A 40 -17.86 -23.11 -3.85
CA ALA A 40 -18.93 -23.30 -4.82
C ALA A 40 -18.61 -24.36 -5.88
N ASN A 41 -17.33 -24.55 -6.23
CA ASN A 41 -16.90 -25.57 -7.19
C ASN A 41 -15.61 -26.28 -6.74
N PRO A 42 -15.69 -27.20 -5.76
CA PRO A 42 -14.52 -27.87 -5.21
C PRO A 42 -13.76 -28.73 -6.22
N ASP A 43 -14.43 -29.17 -7.30
CA ASP A 43 -13.86 -29.98 -8.38
C ASP A 43 -13.41 -29.13 -9.60
N GLY A 44 -13.49 -27.80 -9.52
CA GLY A 44 -13.32 -26.85 -10.63
C GLY A 44 -11.94 -26.78 -11.30
N GLY A 45 -10.98 -27.59 -10.87
CA GLY A 45 -9.60 -27.58 -11.38
C GLY A 45 -8.91 -26.23 -11.16
N ILE A 46 -7.72 -26.06 -11.77
CA ILE A 46 -6.83 -24.90 -11.64
C ILE A 46 -7.51 -23.55 -12.02
N GLY A 47 -8.72 -23.56 -12.60
CA GLY A 47 -9.44 -22.36 -13.03
C GLY A 47 -10.28 -21.67 -11.95
N ALA A 48 -10.73 -22.38 -10.91
CA ALA A 48 -11.51 -21.77 -9.83
C ALA A 48 -10.57 -20.96 -8.90
N GLY A 49 -10.73 -19.64 -8.86
CA GLY A 49 -9.90 -18.75 -8.03
C GLY A 49 -8.58 -18.28 -8.68
N PHE A 50 -8.22 -18.74 -9.88
CA PHE A 50 -7.02 -18.24 -10.58
C PHE A 50 -7.17 -16.77 -11.00
N PHE A 51 -8.35 -16.39 -11.50
CA PHE A 51 -8.61 -15.00 -11.88
C PHE A 51 -8.62 -14.08 -10.67
N GLU A 52 -9.24 -14.51 -9.58
CA GLU A 52 -9.27 -13.80 -8.30
C GLU A 52 -7.85 -13.69 -7.71
N GLY A 53 -7.04 -14.73 -7.80
CA GLY A 53 -5.63 -14.72 -7.37
C GLY A 53 -4.77 -13.79 -8.22
N VAL A 54 -4.90 -13.81 -9.54
CA VAL A 54 -4.16 -12.90 -10.45
C VAL A 54 -4.60 -11.45 -10.25
N LEU A 55 -5.90 -11.20 -10.10
CA LEU A 55 -6.42 -9.86 -9.83
C LEU A 55 -5.96 -9.36 -8.45
N GLY A 56 -5.96 -10.21 -7.44
CA GLY A 56 -5.41 -9.90 -6.12
C GLY A 56 -3.94 -9.53 -6.18
N LEU A 57 -3.14 -10.25 -6.97
CA LEU A 57 -1.71 -9.99 -7.15
C LEU A 57 -1.45 -8.69 -7.93
N ILE A 58 -2.21 -8.44 -9.01
CA ILE A 58 -2.14 -7.18 -9.76
C ILE A 58 -2.54 -6.01 -8.86
N ALA A 59 -3.62 -6.14 -8.09
CA ALA A 59 -4.05 -5.13 -7.15
C ALA A 59 -2.95 -4.89 -6.10
N LEU A 60 -2.42 -5.92 -5.48
CA LEU A 60 -1.34 -5.81 -4.50
C LEU A 60 -0.13 -5.01 -5.03
N VAL A 61 0.29 -5.28 -6.26
CA VAL A 61 1.47 -4.65 -6.87
C VAL A 61 1.19 -3.21 -7.31
N THR A 62 -0.02 -2.90 -7.77
CA THR A 62 -0.31 -1.62 -8.42
C THR A 62 -1.04 -0.62 -7.53
N LEU A 63 -1.82 -1.08 -6.54
CA LEU A 63 -2.72 -0.22 -5.76
C LEU A 63 -1.94 0.78 -4.90
N VAL A 64 -0.92 0.33 -4.18
CA VAL A 64 -0.10 1.19 -3.30
C VAL A 64 0.57 2.33 -4.06
N PRO A 65 1.36 2.11 -5.13
CA PRO A 65 2.01 3.22 -5.83
C PRO A 65 0.98 4.17 -6.46
N LEU A 66 -0.16 3.66 -6.95
CA LEU A 66 -1.25 4.48 -7.45
C LEU A 66 -1.88 5.34 -6.35
N LEU A 67 -2.18 4.77 -5.20
CA LEU A 67 -2.81 5.48 -4.07
C LEU A 67 -1.86 6.50 -3.45
N LEU A 68 -0.58 6.18 -3.30
CA LEU A 68 0.44 7.12 -2.84
C LEU A 68 0.58 8.31 -3.80
N TRP A 69 0.64 8.03 -5.10
CA TRP A 69 0.73 9.06 -6.12
C TRP A 69 -0.54 9.93 -6.17
N ALA A 70 -1.71 9.31 -6.29
CA ALA A 70 -2.99 9.99 -6.41
C ALA A 70 -3.34 10.78 -5.14
N GLY A 71 -3.11 10.19 -3.97
CA GLY A 71 -3.38 10.82 -2.67
C GLY A 71 -2.57 12.10 -2.48
N MET A 72 -1.28 12.08 -2.80
CA MET A 72 -0.47 13.30 -2.71
C MET A 72 -0.84 14.34 -3.77
N ARG A 73 -1.24 13.92 -4.97
CA ARG A 73 -1.73 14.84 -6.02
C ARG A 73 -3.02 15.53 -5.61
N LEU A 74 -3.95 14.79 -4.98
CA LEU A 74 -5.18 15.33 -4.44
C LEU A 74 -4.92 16.40 -3.36
N LEU A 75 -3.87 16.20 -2.55
CA LEU A 75 -3.45 17.15 -1.51
C LEU A 75 -2.57 18.31 -2.03
N GLY A 76 -2.46 18.45 -3.36
CA GLY A 76 -1.74 19.53 -4.03
C GLY A 76 -0.21 19.40 -3.98
N GLU A 77 0.33 18.27 -3.51
CA GLU A 77 1.77 18.06 -3.42
C GLU A 77 2.31 17.50 -4.74
N ARG A 78 3.39 18.11 -5.23
CA ARG A 78 4.19 17.63 -6.37
C ARG A 78 5.57 17.16 -5.88
N ASP A 79 6.25 16.37 -6.72
CA ASP A 79 7.59 15.81 -6.48
C ASP A 79 7.66 14.79 -5.33
N ASN A 80 6.73 13.82 -5.34
CA ASN A 80 6.68 12.74 -4.33
C ASN A 80 7.18 11.40 -4.90
N HIS A 81 8.09 11.45 -5.88
CA HIS A 81 8.59 10.25 -6.54
C HIS A 81 9.27 9.29 -5.57
N LEU A 82 10.03 9.81 -4.60
CA LEU A 82 10.66 9.00 -3.54
C LEU A 82 9.63 8.29 -2.65
N LEU A 83 8.56 8.97 -2.25
CA LEU A 83 7.46 8.33 -1.52
C LEU A 83 6.85 7.19 -2.32
N VAL A 84 6.58 7.41 -3.61
CA VAL A 84 5.96 6.39 -4.46
C VAL A 84 6.90 5.21 -4.68
N THR A 85 8.17 5.43 -5.03
CA THR A 85 9.11 4.34 -5.33
C THR A 85 9.56 3.59 -4.09
N MET A 86 9.97 4.28 -3.02
CA MET A 86 10.42 3.64 -1.78
C MET A 86 9.24 3.09 -0.98
N GLY A 87 8.09 3.77 -0.98
CA GLY A 87 6.87 3.25 -0.37
C GLY A 87 6.40 1.97 -1.06
N TRP A 88 6.47 1.91 -2.39
CA TRP A 88 6.17 0.69 -3.13
C TRP A 88 7.16 -0.45 -2.83
N ALA A 89 8.46 -0.16 -2.85
CA ALA A 89 9.48 -1.15 -2.53
C ALA A 89 9.32 -1.71 -1.10
N MET A 90 9.08 -0.83 -0.12
CA MET A 90 8.80 -1.21 1.25
C MET A 90 7.54 -2.08 1.35
N TRP A 91 6.47 -1.72 0.64
CA TRP A 91 5.24 -2.52 0.61
C TRP A 91 5.48 -3.94 0.11
N LEU A 92 6.23 -4.11 -0.99
CA LEU A 92 6.56 -5.44 -1.52
C LEU A 92 7.37 -6.27 -0.51
N VAL A 93 8.37 -5.67 0.14
CA VAL A 93 9.17 -6.35 1.17
C VAL A 93 8.31 -6.74 2.37
N LEU A 94 7.44 -5.84 2.85
CA LEU A 94 6.55 -6.14 3.96
C LEU A 94 5.60 -7.29 3.65
N ASN A 95 5.08 -7.34 2.42
CA ASN A 95 4.17 -8.41 2.01
C ASN A 95 4.85 -9.79 1.97
N THR A 96 6.17 -9.85 1.75
CA THR A 96 6.92 -11.13 1.85
C THR A 96 7.17 -11.57 3.29
N GLN A 97 7.05 -10.66 4.26
CA GLN A 97 7.38 -10.89 5.66
C GLN A 97 6.14 -11.20 6.52
N MET A 98 4.93 -10.99 6.01
CA MET A 98 3.69 -11.39 6.68
C MET A 98 3.47 -12.90 6.48
N PRO A 99 3.61 -13.75 7.52
CA PRO A 99 3.41 -15.18 7.39
C PRO A 99 1.93 -15.49 7.21
N ASP A 100 1.63 -16.48 6.35
CA ASP A 100 0.29 -16.98 6.07
C ASP A 100 -0.52 -17.23 7.35
N GLY A 101 -1.54 -16.40 7.59
CA GLY A 101 -2.65 -16.69 8.51
C GLY A 101 -2.42 -16.53 10.02
N SER A 102 -1.23 -16.12 10.51
CA SER A 102 -0.98 -15.97 11.96
C SER A 102 -0.68 -14.55 12.44
N ALA A 103 -0.59 -13.57 11.53
CA ALA A 103 -0.33 -12.19 11.94
C ALA A 103 -1.50 -11.68 12.80
N SER A 104 -1.22 -11.40 14.06
CA SER A 104 -2.22 -10.84 14.96
C SER A 104 -2.71 -9.49 14.43
N ARG A 105 -3.97 -9.11 14.69
CA ARG A 105 -4.48 -7.79 14.28
C ARG A 105 -3.56 -6.65 14.74
N LEU A 106 -2.91 -6.82 15.90
CA LEU A 106 -1.93 -5.88 16.44
C LEU A 106 -0.68 -5.76 15.55
N GLU A 107 -0.16 -6.86 15.01
CA GLU A 107 0.97 -6.84 14.08
C GLU A 107 0.61 -6.08 12.81
N THR A 108 -0.52 -6.40 12.16
CA THR A 108 -0.95 -5.72 10.93
C THR A 108 -1.11 -4.21 11.14
N GLU A 109 -1.75 -3.81 12.25
CA GLU A 109 -1.92 -2.39 12.60
C GLU A 109 -0.56 -1.72 12.89
N SER A 110 0.36 -2.41 13.56
CA SER A 110 1.72 -1.89 13.81
C SER A 110 2.51 -1.70 12.51
N PHE A 111 2.33 -2.59 11.53
CA PHE A 111 2.92 -2.46 10.20
C PHE A 111 2.35 -1.27 9.45
N PHE A 112 1.03 -1.07 9.49
CA PHE A 112 0.40 0.08 8.86
C PHE A 112 0.83 1.39 9.51
N ALA A 113 0.97 1.42 10.84
CA ALA A 113 1.49 2.56 11.55
C ALA A 113 2.95 2.86 11.16
N ALA A 114 3.81 1.83 11.12
CA ALA A 114 5.20 1.98 10.70
C ALA A 114 5.32 2.47 9.25
N PHE A 115 4.55 1.86 8.33
CA PHE A 115 4.47 2.27 6.94
C PHE A 115 4.02 3.73 6.80
N ALA A 116 2.99 4.13 7.56
CA ALA A 116 2.50 5.50 7.55
C ALA A 116 3.56 6.51 8.02
N VAL A 117 4.26 6.21 9.12
CA VAL A 117 5.34 7.06 9.64
C VAL A 117 6.48 7.19 8.62
N VAL A 118 6.93 6.08 8.03
CA VAL A 118 7.97 6.09 6.99
C VAL A 118 7.51 6.88 5.77
N GLY A 119 6.26 6.71 5.32
CA GLY A 119 5.68 7.49 4.23
C GLY A 119 5.65 8.99 4.52
N GLY A 120 5.37 9.38 5.77
CA GLY A 120 5.52 10.76 6.24
C GLY A 120 6.93 11.30 6.04
N PHE A 121 7.95 10.54 6.43
CA PHE A 121 9.35 10.93 6.24
C PHE A 121 9.75 10.99 4.77
N LEU A 122 9.35 10.01 3.96
CA LEU A 122 9.63 9.99 2.52
C LEU A 122 8.99 11.17 1.79
N ALA A 123 7.81 11.61 2.23
CA ALA A 123 7.14 12.78 1.68
C ALA A 123 7.94 14.07 1.90
N LEU A 124 8.84 14.15 2.88
CA LEU A 124 9.66 15.34 3.13
C LEU A 124 10.77 15.55 2.09
N PHE A 125 11.18 14.51 1.37
CA PHE A 125 12.25 14.62 0.38
C PHE A 125 11.76 15.36 -0.87
N ARG A 126 12.50 16.40 -1.25
CA ARG A 126 12.41 17.04 -2.57
C ARG A 126 13.76 16.88 -3.27
N PRO A 127 13.78 16.52 -4.57
CA PRO A 127 14.99 16.71 -5.35
C PRO A 127 15.32 18.19 -5.36
N THR A 128 16.44 18.58 -4.77
CA THR A 128 17.03 19.90 -5.02
C THR A 128 17.56 19.87 -6.45
N ALA A 129 17.16 20.83 -7.28
CA ALA A 129 17.78 20.99 -8.60
C ALA A 129 19.30 21.13 -8.41
N PRO A 130 20.14 20.51 -9.28
CA PRO A 130 21.57 20.78 -9.24
C PRO A 130 21.79 22.28 -9.44
N GLU A 131 22.61 22.89 -8.59
CA GLU A 131 23.07 24.26 -8.78
C GLU A 131 23.91 24.29 -10.07
N GLU A 132 23.49 25.11 -11.05
CA GLU A 132 24.24 25.36 -12.29
C GLU A 132 25.47 26.24 -12.04
#